data_AF-A0A836E6T8-F1
#
_entry.id   AF-A0A836E6T8-F1
#
_cell.length_a   1.000
_cell.length_b   1.000
_cell.length_c   1.000
_cell.angle_alpha   90.00
_cell.angle_beta   90.00
_cell.angle_gamma   90.00
#
_symmetry.space_group_name_H-M   'P 1'
#
loop_
_entity.id
_entity.type
_entity.pdbx_description
1 polymer ?
#
loop_
_entity_poly.entity_id
_entity_poly.type
_entity_poly.pdbx_seq_one_letter_code
_entity_poly.pdbx_strand_id
1 'polypeptide(L)'
;MDYFQTWRKVIFLILLAIANICYITIFFLPPLPGPILSEHHFQNVSCKTLPHCNMKYHASAIASCNGMKDTMCHWVCENTNFSTQLSFHADQNKAIISPDTTCLLNINEISLCQGNLTNNYNCNVICDNFKDDQCLYRSATFWSFIVLMCIGEIGFYVFISISDAFCFVILGQDKRLKYGKQRLWGAMGYGIVVCLSGYMIDFFSHDKVYKNYIPSILLIIIFTCIDFICCIKLELPFQSQSTAILKNVFTLLKSKVIVIFLCFSGFFGVLNSIMRNFLLWYVEDLSVATGYTGRIKLIEGLIIAAQAFSGEVIFFFLSGKILKKFGYGYTFTFCFICYAVRLGLISLAPTLWWILFIEFFMQGPSYALSFTAVISYGNVITPTGASGTVQGLVQGVNEGLGLSVGSLIGGILFKKFGGIMTLRIFSIFAAFSALTYFVLHIFYFKQFNHKTDTRNNINWRKLDDAQKHCNIADT
;
A
#
# COMPACT_ATOMS: atom_id res chain seq x y z
N MET A 1 -39.77 12.00 -8.79
CA MET A 1 -38.61 11.37 -9.46
C MET A 1 -37.38 12.16 -9.09
N ASP A 2 -36.51 11.60 -8.26
CA ASP A 2 -35.34 12.29 -7.73
C ASP A 2 -34.24 12.42 -8.79
N TYR A 3 -34.20 13.58 -9.46
CA TYR A 3 -33.15 13.96 -10.40
C TYR A 3 -31.74 13.76 -9.79
N PHE A 4 -31.58 14.01 -8.47
CA PHE A 4 -30.32 13.87 -7.77
C PHE A 4 -29.88 12.43 -7.48
N GLN A 5 -30.81 11.46 -7.40
CA GLN A 5 -30.46 10.07 -7.08
C GLN A 5 -29.81 9.38 -8.29
N THR A 6 -30.36 9.59 -9.49
CA THR A 6 -29.81 9.08 -10.74
C THR A 6 -28.42 9.65 -11.00
N TRP A 7 -28.23 10.96 -10.79
CA TRP A 7 -26.92 11.60 -10.97
C TRP A 7 -25.85 11.09 -10.00
N ARG A 8 -26.17 10.89 -8.71
CA ARG A 8 -25.19 10.34 -7.74
C ARG A 8 -24.74 8.93 -8.10
N LYS A 9 -25.67 8.09 -8.54
CA LYS A 9 -25.38 6.73 -8.98
C LYS A 9 -24.50 6.71 -10.22
N VAL A 10 -24.79 7.60 -11.18
CA VAL A 10 -23.96 7.79 -12.38
C VAL A 10 -22.56 8.26 -12.01
N ILE A 11 -22.41 9.26 -11.14
CA ILE A 11 -21.09 9.74 -10.67
C ILE A 11 -20.30 8.61 -10.00
N PHE A 12 -20.94 7.83 -9.13
CA PHE A 12 -20.32 6.70 -8.45
C PHE A 12 -19.81 5.63 -9.44
N LEU A 13 -20.62 5.29 -10.44
CA LEU A 13 -20.26 4.35 -11.51
C LEU A 13 -19.15 4.90 -12.42
N ILE A 14 -19.17 6.20 -12.74
CA ILE A 14 -18.12 6.86 -13.54
C ILE A 14 -16.78 6.82 -12.80
N LEU A 15 -16.76 7.10 -11.49
CA LEU A 15 -15.53 7.05 -10.69
C LEU A 15 -14.91 5.65 -10.69
N LEU A 16 -15.73 4.62 -10.51
CA LEU A 16 -15.31 3.22 -10.59
C LEU A 16 -14.73 2.88 -11.97
N ALA A 17 -15.41 3.32 -13.05
CA ALA A 17 -14.95 3.07 -14.41
C ALA A 17 -13.62 3.76 -14.69
N ILE A 18 -13.48 5.05 -14.33
CA ILE A 18 -12.24 5.81 -14.51
C ILE A 18 -11.08 5.15 -13.76
N ALA A 19 -11.28 4.76 -12.49
CA ALA A 19 -10.23 4.12 -11.69
C ALA A 19 -9.73 2.83 -12.35
N ASN A 20 -10.64 1.94 -12.76
CA ASN A 20 -10.28 0.67 -13.39
C ASN A 20 -9.66 0.87 -14.78
N ILE A 21 -10.15 1.81 -15.58
CA ILE A 21 -9.56 2.15 -16.89
C ILE A 21 -8.12 2.60 -16.69
N CYS A 22 -7.84 3.49 -15.74
CA CYS A 22 -6.47 3.93 -15.45
C CYS A 22 -5.55 2.76 -15.10
N TYR A 23 -5.99 1.83 -14.23
CA TYR A 23 -5.20 0.64 -13.89
C TYR A 23 -4.95 -0.28 -15.07
N ILE A 24 -5.94 -0.46 -15.95
CA ILE A 24 -5.77 -1.26 -17.18
C ILE A 24 -4.80 -0.56 -18.14
N THR A 25 -4.94 0.75 -18.36
CA THR A 25 -4.10 1.53 -19.28
C THR A 25 -2.62 1.51 -18.87
N ILE A 26 -2.31 1.43 -17.58
CA ILE A 26 -0.92 1.33 -17.09
C ILE A 26 -0.20 0.11 -17.67
N PHE A 27 -0.87 -1.03 -17.83
CA PHE A 27 -0.27 -2.23 -18.40
C PHE A 27 0.03 -2.11 -19.91
N PHE A 28 -0.56 -1.13 -20.59
CA PHE A 28 -0.32 -0.85 -22.01
C PHE A 28 0.73 0.25 -22.24
N LEU A 29 1.28 0.84 -21.18
CA LEU A 29 2.37 1.81 -21.32
C LEU A 29 3.61 1.12 -21.92
N PRO A 30 4.28 1.73 -22.91
CA PRO A 30 5.45 1.13 -23.53
C PRO A 30 6.58 1.01 -22.49
N PRO A 31 7.33 -0.11 -22.46
CA PRO A 31 8.47 -0.23 -21.56
C PRO A 31 9.50 0.87 -21.81
N LEU A 32 10.18 1.31 -20.76
CA LEU A 32 11.30 2.25 -20.89
C LEU A 32 12.37 1.66 -21.83
N PRO A 33 12.90 2.44 -22.78
CA PRO A 33 13.94 1.96 -23.68
C PRO A 33 15.21 1.63 -22.89
N GLY A 34 15.68 0.39 -23.00
CA GLY A 34 16.95 -0.04 -22.44
C GLY A 34 16.98 -1.54 -22.11
N PRO A 35 18.18 -2.13 -21.99
CA PRO A 35 18.36 -3.52 -21.64
C PRO A 35 17.88 -3.75 -20.20
N ILE A 36 17.23 -4.88 -19.97
CA ILE A 36 16.80 -5.35 -18.64
C ILE A 36 17.74 -6.48 -18.23
N LEU A 37 18.31 -6.37 -17.03
CA LEU A 37 19.15 -7.42 -16.46
C LEU A 37 18.23 -8.54 -15.95
N SER A 38 18.02 -9.57 -16.76
CA SER A 38 17.14 -10.71 -16.40
C SER A 38 17.82 -11.73 -15.51
N GLU A 39 19.14 -11.87 -15.60
CA GLU A 39 19.96 -12.71 -14.74
C GLU A 39 21.12 -11.87 -14.22
N HIS A 40 21.25 -11.77 -12.89
CA HIS A 40 22.41 -11.15 -12.26
C HIS A 40 23.66 -12.04 -12.35
N HIS A 41 23.51 -13.29 -12.79
CA HIS A 41 24.58 -14.27 -12.89
C HIS A 41 24.77 -14.72 -14.33
N PHE A 42 25.96 -14.47 -14.89
CA PHE A 42 26.35 -15.01 -16.19
C PHE A 42 27.50 -16.00 -16.01
N GLN A 43 27.39 -17.18 -16.61
CA GLN A 43 28.42 -18.20 -16.58
C GLN A 43 29.22 -18.22 -17.90
N ASN A 44 30.51 -18.51 -17.82
CA ASN A 44 31.41 -18.72 -18.97
C ASN A 44 31.58 -17.51 -19.91
N VAL A 45 31.61 -16.29 -19.38
CA VAL A 45 31.82 -15.07 -20.18
C VAL A 45 33.27 -14.59 -20.10
N SER A 46 33.98 -14.60 -21.22
CA SER A 46 35.34 -14.04 -21.32
C SER A 46 35.30 -12.54 -21.62
N CYS A 47 35.95 -11.74 -20.77
CA CYS A 47 36.12 -10.29 -20.98
C CYS A 47 36.90 -9.97 -22.27
N LYS A 48 37.69 -10.90 -22.81
CA LYS A 48 38.55 -10.70 -23.98
C LYS A 48 37.78 -10.48 -25.29
N THR A 49 36.53 -10.95 -25.38
CA THR A 49 35.72 -10.86 -26.60
C THR A 49 34.93 -9.56 -26.70
N LEU A 50 34.98 -8.69 -25.69
CA LEU A 50 34.16 -7.48 -25.63
C LEU A 50 34.87 -6.26 -26.28
N PRO A 51 34.20 -5.51 -27.17
CA PRO A 51 34.75 -4.29 -27.76
C PRO A 51 34.76 -3.10 -26.79
N HIS A 52 35.53 -2.07 -27.14
CA HIS A 52 35.53 -0.80 -26.42
C HIS A 52 34.36 0.09 -26.82
N CYS A 53 33.76 0.78 -25.84
CA CYS A 53 32.73 1.77 -26.14
C CYS A 53 33.36 3.00 -26.81
N ASN A 54 32.75 3.49 -27.89
CA ASN A 54 33.08 4.81 -28.41
C ASN A 54 32.54 5.88 -27.46
N MET A 55 33.43 6.52 -26.70
CA MET A 55 33.05 7.48 -25.65
C MET A 55 32.22 8.68 -26.14
N LYS A 56 32.40 9.12 -27.39
CA LYS A 56 31.57 10.21 -27.96
C LYS A 56 30.14 9.75 -28.22
N TYR A 57 29.99 8.55 -28.77
CA TYR A 57 28.68 7.95 -29.03
C TYR A 57 27.98 7.58 -27.72
N HIS A 58 28.70 6.96 -26.80
CA HIS A 58 28.22 6.59 -25.46
C HIS A 58 27.70 7.80 -24.68
N ALA A 59 28.48 8.88 -24.59
CA ALA A 59 28.05 10.11 -23.91
C ALA A 59 26.79 10.71 -24.55
N SER A 60 26.70 10.68 -25.89
CA SER A 60 25.50 11.14 -26.60
C SER A 60 24.28 10.24 -26.37
N ALA A 61 24.48 8.91 -26.33
CA ALA A 61 23.43 7.92 -26.15
C ALA A 61 22.86 7.95 -24.72
N ILE A 62 23.71 8.12 -23.70
CA ILE A 62 23.27 8.34 -22.32
C ILE A 62 22.51 9.68 -22.21
N ALA A 63 23.04 10.76 -22.76
CA ALA A 63 22.39 12.09 -22.69
C ALA A 63 21.03 12.14 -23.43
N SER A 64 20.88 11.34 -24.49
CA SER A 64 19.64 11.19 -25.27
C SER A 64 18.73 10.08 -24.78
N CYS A 65 19.13 9.31 -23.76
CA CYS A 65 18.39 8.17 -23.24
C CYS A 65 18.05 7.12 -24.30
N ASN A 66 18.98 6.86 -25.22
CA ASN A 66 18.80 6.01 -26.40
C ASN A 66 18.96 4.51 -26.09
N GLY A 67 18.51 4.06 -24.92
CA GLY A 67 18.52 2.65 -24.52
C GLY A 67 19.89 2.04 -24.19
N MET A 68 20.96 2.83 -24.05
CA MET A 68 22.22 2.37 -23.43
C MET A 68 22.15 2.52 -21.91
N LYS A 69 22.62 1.51 -21.17
CA LYS A 69 22.71 1.56 -19.71
C LYS A 69 24.04 1.02 -19.21
N ASP A 70 24.57 1.71 -18.19
CA ASP A 70 25.83 1.36 -17.56
C ASP A 70 25.59 0.57 -16.28
N THR A 71 26.39 -0.48 -16.08
CA THR A 71 26.44 -1.21 -14.82
C THR A 71 27.88 -1.66 -14.50
N MET A 72 28.14 -1.88 -13.21
CA MET A 72 29.37 -2.52 -12.75
C MET A 72 29.17 -4.03 -12.74
N CYS A 73 30.07 -4.77 -13.37
CA CYS A 73 30.07 -6.22 -13.33
C CYS A 73 31.31 -6.72 -12.60
N HIS A 74 31.13 -7.75 -11.77
CA HIS A 74 32.13 -8.37 -10.91
C HIS A 74 32.38 -9.79 -11.38
N TRP A 75 33.60 -10.07 -11.81
CA TRP A 75 34.05 -11.41 -12.16
C TRP A 75 34.57 -12.08 -10.91
N VAL A 76 33.94 -13.17 -10.52
CA VAL A 76 34.37 -14.04 -9.42
C VAL A 76 34.96 -15.30 -10.04
N CYS A 77 36.29 -15.39 -10.01
CA CYS A 77 37.05 -16.54 -10.52
C CYS A 77 37.86 -17.16 -9.38
N GLU A 78 38.22 -18.45 -9.46
CA GLU A 78 38.90 -19.16 -8.36
C GLU A 78 40.18 -18.46 -7.84
N ASN A 79 40.91 -17.75 -8.69
CA ASN A 79 42.23 -17.17 -8.35
C ASN A 79 42.28 -15.63 -8.37
N THR A 80 41.32 -14.95 -9.00
CA THR A 80 41.32 -13.49 -9.14
C THR A 80 39.91 -12.96 -9.27
N ASN A 81 39.54 -12.05 -8.38
CA ASN A 81 38.30 -11.28 -8.51
C ASN A 81 38.62 -9.90 -9.05
N PHE A 82 37.87 -9.45 -10.06
CA PHE A 82 37.99 -8.10 -10.58
C PHE A 82 36.61 -7.56 -10.97
N SER A 83 36.48 -6.25 -11.02
CA SER A 83 35.25 -5.59 -11.44
C SER A 83 35.55 -4.58 -12.53
N THR A 84 34.68 -4.51 -13.54
CA THR A 84 34.76 -3.54 -14.64
C THR A 84 33.39 -3.00 -14.96
N GLN A 85 33.35 -1.75 -15.45
CA GLN A 85 32.13 -1.10 -15.89
C GLN A 85 31.81 -1.49 -17.34
N LEU A 86 30.63 -2.07 -17.52
CA LEU A 86 30.08 -2.42 -18.84
C LEU A 86 28.93 -1.49 -19.20
N SER A 87 28.87 -1.11 -20.48
CA SER A 87 27.70 -0.50 -21.09
C SER A 87 26.97 -1.54 -21.92
N PHE A 88 25.68 -1.69 -21.67
CA PHE A 88 24.80 -2.58 -22.42
C PHE A 88 23.98 -1.77 -23.42
N HIS A 89 23.91 -2.27 -24.66
CA HIS A 89 22.95 -1.84 -25.66
C HIS A 89 21.74 -2.77 -25.63
N ALA A 90 20.53 -2.23 -25.79
CA ALA A 90 19.33 -3.03 -25.85
C ALA A 90 19.30 -3.89 -27.13
N ASP A 91 19.42 -5.21 -27.00
CA ASP A 91 18.98 -6.16 -28.02
C ASP A 91 17.78 -6.93 -27.49
N GLN A 92 16.64 -6.81 -28.18
CA GLN A 92 15.34 -7.36 -27.75
C GLN A 92 14.98 -7.07 -26.26
N ASN A 93 15.38 -5.89 -25.75
CA ASN A 93 15.22 -5.44 -24.35
C ASN A 93 15.90 -6.32 -23.27
N LYS A 94 16.78 -7.26 -23.64
CA LYS A 94 17.52 -8.08 -22.67
C LYS A 94 18.97 -7.63 -22.59
N ALA A 95 19.52 -7.63 -21.38
CA ALA A 95 20.96 -7.51 -21.17
C ALA A 95 21.60 -8.87 -21.44
N ILE A 96 22.17 -9.06 -22.62
CA ILE A 96 23.00 -10.22 -22.97
C ILE A 96 24.44 -9.73 -23.03
N ILE A 97 25.37 -10.46 -22.41
CA ILE A 97 26.79 -10.17 -22.59
C ILE A 97 27.26 -10.82 -23.89
N SER A 98 27.35 -10.03 -24.94
CA SER A 98 27.83 -10.42 -26.27
C SER A 98 28.70 -9.29 -26.85
N PRO A 99 29.69 -9.61 -27.71
CA PRO A 99 30.51 -8.60 -28.38
C PRO A 99 29.67 -7.51 -29.09
N ASP A 100 28.47 -7.86 -29.56
CA ASP A 100 27.62 -6.94 -30.31
C ASP A 100 26.72 -6.06 -29.41
N THR A 101 26.47 -6.50 -28.17
CA THR A 101 25.49 -5.87 -27.26
C THR A 101 26.14 -5.23 -26.04
N THR A 102 27.43 -5.49 -25.78
CA THR A 102 28.14 -4.99 -24.60
C THR A 102 29.50 -4.43 -24.94
N CYS A 103 29.87 -3.33 -24.29
CA CYS A 103 31.18 -2.72 -24.48
C CYS A 103 31.82 -2.27 -23.15
N LEU A 104 33.16 -2.27 -23.13
CA LEU A 104 33.99 -1.90 -21.99
C LEU A 104 34.21 -0.38 -21.94
N LEU A 105 33.99 0.22 -20.77
CA LEU A 105 34.15 1.66 -20.55
C LEU A 105 35.55 2.07 -20.05
N ASN A 106 36.25 1.19 -19.32
CA ASN A 106 37.57 1.50 -18.76
C ASN A 106 38.70 0.80 -19.53
N ILE A 107 39.65 1.60 -20.05
CA ILE A 107 40.78 1.14 -20.89
C ILE A 107 41.93 0.58 -20.01
N ASN A 108 42.03 0.97 -18.74
CA ASN A 108 43.17 0.62 -17.89
C ASN A 108 43.08 -0.78 -17.23
N GLU A 109 41.90 -1.41 -17.24
CA GLU A 109 41.66 -2.74 -16.65
C GLU A 109 41.95 -3.90 -17.62
N ILE A 110 42.38 -3.59 -18.86
CA ILE A 110 42.73 -4.58 -19.89
C ILE A 110 43.81 -5.57 -19.40
N SER A 111 44.76 -5.11 -18.59
CA SER A 111 45.81 -5.96 -18.03
C SER A 111 45.26 -7.09 -17.14
N LEU A 112 44.13 -6.87 -16.47
CA LEU A 112 43.44 -7.87 -15.64
C LEU A 112 42.66 -8.87 -16.51
N CYS A 113 42.00 -8.41 -17.57
CA CYS A 113 41.28 -9.29 -18.51
C CYS A 113 42.22 -10.12 -19.41
N GLN A 114 43.44 -9.65 -19.67
CA GLN A 114 44.38 -10.25 -20.64
C GLN A 114 45.53 -11.03 -19.97
N GLY A 115 45.88 -10.73 -18.71
CA GLY A 115 47.02 -11.32 -18.01
C GLY A 115 46.74 -12.62 -17.22
N ASN A 116 45.50 -12.86 -16.75
CA ASN A 116 45.21 -13.95 -15.80
C ASN A 116 44.16 -14.98 -16.25
N LEU A 117 43.57 -14.84 -17.44
CA LEU A 117 42.43 -15.68 -17.88
C LEU A 117 42.80 -16.80 -18.87
N THR A 118 44.09 -17.13 -19.04
CA THR A 118 44.53 -18.21 -19.94
C THR A 118 44.22 -19.61 -19.40
N ASN A 119 43.93 -19.78 -18.10
CA ASN A 119 43.79 -21.11 -17.47
C ASN A 119 42.49 -21.38 -16.68
N ASN A 120 41.55 -20.44 -16.51
CA ASN A 120 40.32 -20.69 -15.74
C ASN A 120 39.06 -20.40 -16.55
N TYR A 121 38.39 -21.47 -16.99
CA TYR A 121 37.18 -21.41 -17.81
C TYR A 121 35.87 -21.19 -17.02
N ASN A 122 35.93 -21.16 -15.68
CA ASN A 122 34.75 -21.06 -14.82
C ASN A 122 34.78 -19.76 -13.99
N CYS A 123 34.52 -18.62 -14.62
CA CYS A 123 34.25 -17.36 -13.91
C CYS A 123 32.74 -17.11 -13.87
N ASN A 124 32.22 -16.80 -12.69
CA ASN A 124 30.84 -16.32 -12.54
C ASN A 124 30.84 -14.79 -12.58
N VAL A 125 30.03 -14.19 -13.44
CA VAL A 125 29.91 -12.74 -13.55
C VAL A 125 28.65 -12.28 -12.83
N ILE A 126 28.82 -11.35 -11.90
CA ILE A 126 27.74 -10.75 -11.13
C ILE A 126 27.65 -9.27 -11.49
N CYS A 127 26.56 -8.84 -12.11
CA CYS A 127 26.37 -7.43 -12.44
C CYS A 127 25.46 -6.73 -11.44
N ASP A 128 25.84 -5.50 -11.06
CA ASP A 128 25.03 -4.61 -10.25
C ASP A 128 23.80 -4.12 -11.05
N ASN A 129 22.85 -3.50 -10.35
CA ASN A 129 21.72 -2.86 -11.02
C ASN A 129 22.20 -1.63 -11.84
N PHE A 130 21.53 -1.36 -12.97
CA PHE A 130 21.83 -0.21 -13.80
C PHE A 130 21.73 1.10 -13.03
N LYS A 131 22.68 2.02 -13.26
CA LYS A 131 22.62 3.39 -12.74
C LYS A 131 21.69 4.22 -13.63
N ASP A 132 20.42 4.32 -13.26
CA ASP A 132 19.35 4.75 -14.18
C ASP A 132 18.66 6.08 -13.80
N ASP A 133 19.31 6.91 -12.98
CA ASP A 133 18.62 8.02 -12.29
C ASP A 133 18.23 9.19 -13.23
N GLN A 134 18.97 9.49 -14.30
CA GLN A 134 18.71 10.69 -15.10
C GLN A 134 17.67 10.50 -16.21
N CYS A 135 17.63 9.32 -16.84
CA CYS A 135 16.76 9.09 -17.99
C CYS A 135 15.33 8.74 -17.60
N LEU A 136 15.13 8.14 -16.43
CA LEU A 136 13.82 7.74 -15.92
C LEU A 136 12.89 8.95 -15.75
N TYR A 137 13.34 10.03 -15.12
CA TYR A 137 12.53 11.22 -14.87
C TYR A 137 12.25 12.08 -16.11
N ARG A 138 13.00 11.88 -17.21
CA ARG A 138 12.77 12.58 -18.49
C ARG A 138 11.76 11.85 -19.37
N SER A 139 11.54 10.56 -19.14
CA SER A 139 10.69 9.73 -19.99
C SER A 139 9.21 10.11 -19.89
N ALA A 140 8.54 10.21 -21.03
CA ALA A 140 7.09 10.39 -21.11
C ALA A 140 6.33 9.19 -20.51
N THR A 141 6.88 7.98 -20.61
CA THR A 141 6.31 6.77 -20.00
C THR A 141 6.21 6.91 -18.48
N PHE A 142 7.27 7.43 -17.84
CA PHE A 142 7.30 7.62 -16.39
C PHE A 142 6.22 8.60 -15.94
N TRP A 143 6.13 9.79 -16.56
CA TRP A 143 5.10 10.77 -16.22
C TRP A 143 3.69 10.28 -16.53
N SER A 144 3.50 9.52 -17.61
CA SER A 144 2.22 8.91 -17.94
C SER A 144 1.81 7.88 -16.89
N PHE A 145 2.75 7.04 -16.43
CA PHE A 145 2.53 6.12 -15.30
C PHE A 145 2.12 6.86 -14.04
N ILE A 146 2.84 7.93 -13.67
CA ILE A 146 2.52 8.75 -12.48
C ILE A 146 1.11 9.33 -12.59
N VAL A 147 0.75 9.96 -13.71
CA VAL A 147 -0.58 10.56 -13.89
C VAL A 147 -1.69 9.51 -13.82
N LEU A 148 -1.52 8.38 -14.51
CA LEU A 148 -2.51 7.30 -14.49
C LEU A 148 -2.64 6.67 -13.10
N MET A 149 -1.53 6.42 -12.39
CA MET A 149 -1.55 5.92 -11.03
C MET A 149 -2.24 6.90 -10.08
N CYS A 150 -1.95 8.21 -10.20
CA CYS A 150 -2.61 9.23 -9.38
C CYS A 150 -4.12 9.24 -9.60
N ILE A 151 -4.59 9.25 -10.85
CA ILE A 151 -6.03 9.27 -11.15
C ILE A 151 -6.69 7.96 -10.67
N GLY A 152 -6.04 6.82 -10.90
CA GLY A 152 -6.50 5.50 -10.47
C GLY A 152 -6.67 5.39 -8.95
N GLU A 153 -5.65 5.79 -8.19
CA GLU A 153 -5.66 5.77 -6.73
C GLU A 153 -6.69 6.76 -6.16
N ILE A 154 -6.78 7.98 -6.69
CA ILE A 154 -7.81 8.95 -6.28
C ILE A 154 -9.21 8.37 -6.47
N GLY A 155 -9.50 7.81 -7.65
CA GLY A 155 -10.79 7.19 -7.94
C GLY A 155 -11.10 6.02 -7.02
N PHE A 156 -10.12 5.15 -6.76
CA PHE A 156 -10.25 3.99 -5.89
C PHE A 156 -10.56 4.39 -4.43
N TYR A 157 -9.81 5.32 -3.85
CA TYR A 157 -10.03 5.73 -2.47
C TYR A 157 -11.33 6.50 -2.29
N VAL A 158 -11.71 7.37 -3.24
CA VAL A 158 -13.01 8.06 -3.22
C VAL A 158 -14.15 7.05 -3.29
N PHE A 159 -14.04 6.02 -4.13
CA PHE A 159 -15.03 4.95 -4.22
C PHE A 159 -15.20 4.20 -2.88
N ILE A 160 -14.09 3.83 -2.23
CA ILE A 160 -14.12 3.18 -0.90
C ILE A 160 -14.82 4.08 0.14
N SER A 161 -14.46 5.36 0.22
CA SER A 161 -15.07 6.30 1.17
C SER A 161 -16.58 6.40 1.03
N ILE A 162 -17.05 6.51 -0.22
CA ILE A 162 -18.47 6.62 -0.52
C ILE A 162 -19.19 5.29 -0.23
N SER A 163 -18.58 4.16 -0.58
CA SER A 163 -19.11 2.83 -0.30
C SER A 163 -19.28 2.58 1.20
N ASP A 164 -18.30 2.98 2.01
CA ASP A 164 -18.37 2.88 3.47
C ASP A 164 -19.46 3.79 4.05
N ALA A 165 -19.60 5.01 3.53
CA ALA A 165 -20.67 5.91 3.93
C ALA A 165 -22.05 5.31 3.62
N PHE A 166 -22.26 4.74 2.44
CA PHE A 166 -23.51 4.07 2.08
C PHE A 166 -23.77 2.84 2.95
N CYS A 167 -22.74 2.05 3.25
CA CYS A 167 -22.86 0.90 4.14
C CYS A 167 -23.47 1.29 5.49
N PHE A 168 -23.01 2.38 6.10
CA PHE A 168 -23.58 2.86 7.37
C PHE A 168 -25.01 3.36 7.25
N VAL A 169 -25.38 3.99 6.13
CA VAL A 169 -26.76 4.41 5.91
C VAL A 169 -27.68 3.20 5.80
N ILE A 170 -27.27 2.16 5.07
CA ILE A 170 -28.03 0.91 4.91
C ILE A 170 -28.13 0.13 6.23
N LEU A 171 -27.05 0.06 7.01
CA LEU A 171 -27.07 -0.63 8.31
C LEU A 171 -27.98 0.05 9.33
N GLY A 172 -28.15 1.37 9.23
CA GLY A 172 -28.90 2.16 10.21
C GLY A 172 -28.16 2.33 11.54
N GLN A 173 -28.69 3.17 12.44
CA GLN A 173 -28.01 3.53 13.69
C GLN A 173 -27.82 2.35 14.65
N ASP A 174 -28.81 1.44 14.72
CA ASP A 174 -28.80 0.33 15.68
C ASP A 174 -27.80 -0.79 15.34
N LYS A 175 -27.34 -0.85 14.09
CA LYS A 175 -26.49 -1.95 13.58
C LYS A 175 -25.13 -1.47 13.06
N ARG A 176 -24.69 -0.25 13.39
CA ARG A 176 -23.37 0.30 12.98
C ARG A 176 -22.21 -0.62 13.33
N LEU A 177 -22.26 -1.29 14.49
CA LEU A 177 -21.24 -2.25 14.91
C LEU A 177 -21.17 -3.53 14.06
N LYS A 178 -22.10 -3.74 13.11
CA LYS A 178 -22.04 -4.82 12.13
C LYS A 178 -21.21 -4.45 10.89
N TYR A 179 -20.70 -3.23 10.79
CA TYR A 179 -19.86 -2.79 9.66
C TYR A 179 -18.68 -3.74 9.39
N GLY A 180 -17.98 -4.20 10.45
CA GLY A 180 -16.90 -5.17 10.29
C GLY A 180 -17.33 -6.47 9.59
N LYS A 181 -18.56 -6.94 9.84
CA LYS A 181 -19.11 -8.12 9.15
C LYS A 181 -19.39 -7.88 7.66
N GLN A 182 -19.63 -6.64 7.26
CA GLN A 182 -19.74 -6.28 5.85
C GLN A 182 -18.35 -6.22 5.22
N ARG A 183 -17.41 -5.52 5.87
CA ARG A 183 -16.04 -5.35 5.37
C ARG A 183 -15.28 -6.67 5.24
N LEU A 184 -15.62 -7.65 6.08
CA LEU A 184 -15.17 -9.04 6.01
C LEU A 184 -15.19 -9.63 4.58
N TRP A 185 -16.29 -9.44 3.86
CA TRP A 185 -16.44 -9.98 2.50
C TRP A 185 -15.49 -9.33 1.50
N GLY A 186 -15.10 -8.07 1.74
CA GLY A 186 -14.07 -7.38 0.98
C GLY A 186 -12.69 -8.01 1.18
N ALA A 187 -12.33 -8.36 2.42
CA ALA A 187 -11.07 -9.04 2.73
C ALA A 187 -11.00 -10.44 2.11
N MET A 188 -12.10 -11.21 2.19
CA MET A 188 -12.20 -12.52 1.54
C MET A 188 -12.06 -12.40 0.01
N GLY A 189 -12.76 -11.45 -0.60
CA GLY A 189 -12.67 -11.19 -2.04
C GLY A 189 -11.25 -10.83 -2.47
N TYR A 190 -10.59 -9.92 -1.73
CA TYR A 190 -9.20 -9.54 -1.98
C TYR A 190 -8.26 -10.75 -1.92
N GLY A 191 -8.34 -11.56 -0.86
CA GLY A 191 -7.52 -12.77 -0.72
C GLY A 191 -7.71 -13.77 -1.86
N ILE A 192 -8.95 -14.06 -2.25
CA ILE A 192 -9.27 -14.98 -3.36
C ILE A 192 -8.74 -14.43 -4.69
N VAL A 193 -9.01 -13.16 -5.00
CA VAL A 193 -8.63 -12.58 -6.30
C VAL A 193 -7.12 -12.42 -6.42
N VAL A 194 -6.40 -12.05 -5.36
CA VAL A 194 -4.94 -11.97 -5.38
C VAL A 194 -4.31 -13.35 -5.61
N CYS A 195 -4.79 -14.39 -4.93
CA CYS A 195 -4.30 -15.75 -5.13
C CYS A 195 -4.57 -16.25 -6.56
N LEU A 196 -5.78 -16.01 -7.07
CA LEU A 196 -6.19 -16.41 -8.42
C LEU A 196 -5.36 -15.67 -9.48
N SER A 197 -5.22 -14.35 -9.35
CA SER A 197 -4.44 -13.50 -10.25
C SER A 197 -2.97 -13.93 -10.27
N GLY A 198 -2.35 -14.17 -9.11
CA GLY A 198 -0.98 -14.64 -9.00
C GLY A 198 -0.76 -15.99 -9.69
N TYR A 199 -1.62 -16.97 -9.40
CA TYR A 199 -1.59 -18.29 -10.04
C TYR A 199 -1.73 -18.20 -11.57
N MET A 200 -2.67 -17.41 -12.06
CA MET A 200 -2.86 -17.22 -13.51
C MET A 200 -1.63 -16.57 -14.14
N ILE A 201 -1.06 -15.53 -13.54
CA ILE A 201 0.15 -14.89 -14.07
C ILE A 201 1.28 -15.92 -14.18
N ASP A 202 1.54 -16.70 -13.13
CA ASP A 202 2.65 -17.67 -13.15
C ASP A 202 2.40 -18.83 -14.13
N PHE A 203 1.15 -19.29 -14.28
CA PHE A 203 0.79 -20.34 -15.25
C PHE A 203 0.94 -19.87 -16.71
N PHE A 204 0.44 -18.68 -17.04
CA PHE A 204 0.49 -18.12 -18.41
C PHE A 204 1.83 -17.47 -18.78
N SER A 205 2.72 -17.29 -17.80
CA SER A 205 4.06 -16.73 -17.98
C SER A 205 5.16 -17.79 -17.92
N HIS A 206 4.82 -19.07 -17.96
CA HIS A 206 5.82 -20.14 -18.02
C HIS A 206 6.83 -19.85 -19.14
N ASP A 207 8.12 -19.86 -18.81
CA ASP A 207 9.26 -19.63 -19.70
C ASP A 207 9.38 -18.23 -20.36
N LYS A 208 8.63 -17.22 -19.90
CA LYS A 208 8.72 -15.84 -20.44
C LYS A 208 9.43 -14.89 -19.47
N VAL A 209 10.36 -14.10 -20.02
CA VAL A 209 11.06 -13.02 -19.30
C VAL A 209 10.10 -11.90 -18.89
N TYR A 210 9.10 -11.60 -19.73
CA TYR A 210 8.00 -10.71 -19.37
C TYR A 210 6.83 -11.54 -18.82
N LYS A 211 6.45 -11.26 -17.58
CA LYS A 211 5.20 -11.79 -17.01
C LYS A 211 4.02 -11.30 -17.85
N ASN A 212 3.19 -12.23 -18.28
CA ASN A 212 1.98 -11.94 -19.02
C ASN A 212 0.86 -11.54 -18.03
N TYR A 213 0.56 -10.24 -17.98
CA TYR A 213 -0.49 -9.69 -17.11
C TYR A 213 -1.90 -9.74 -17.73
N ILE A 214 -2.04 -10.15 -19.00
CA ILE A 214 -3.33 -10.26 -19.69
C ILE A 214 -4.38 -11.05 -18.88
N PRO A 215 -4.07 -12.21 -18.26
CA PRO A 215 -5.06 -12.94 -17.47
C PRO A 215 -5.62 -12.12 -16.30
N SER A 216 -4.79 -11.28 -15.68
CA SER A 216 -5.22 -10.41 -14.57
C SER A 216 -6.07 -9.25 -15.06
N ILE A 217 -5.77 -8.70 -16.24
CA ILE A 217 -6.62 -7.67 -16.88
C ILE A 217 -8.02 -8.24 -17.17
N LEU A 218 -8.11 -9.49 -17.67
CA LEU A 218 -9.39 -10.14 -17.89
C LEU A 218 -10.19 -10.30 -16.59
N LEU A 219 -9.54 -10.68 -15.48
CA LEU A 219 -10.20 -10.74 -14.17
C LEU A 219 -10.72 -9.37 -13.73
N ILE A 220 -9.93 -8.29 -13.88
CA ILE A 220 -10.35 -6.92 -13.55
C ILE A 220 -11.61 -6.56 -14.34
N ILE A 221 -11.65 -6.84 -15.64
CA ILE A 221 -12.81 -6.56 -16.49
C ILE A 221 -14.04 -7.34 -16.01
N ILE A 222 -13.91 -8.65 -15.76
CA ILE A 222 -15.01 -9.50 -15.30
C ILE A 222 -15.58 -9.00 -13.97
N PHE A 223 -14.72 -8.74 -12.98
CA PHE A 223 -15.17 -8.26 -11.67
C PHE A 223 -15.74 -6.85 -11.73
N THR A 224 -15.20 -5.96 -12.57
CA THR A 224 -15.76 -4.62 -12.79
C THR A 224 -17.16 -4.71 -13.41
N CYS A 225 -17.40 -5.60 -14.37
CA CYS A 225 -18.73 -5.82 -14.94
C CYS A 225 -19.72 -6.34 -13.89
N ILE A 226 -19.30 -7.28 -13.03
CA ILE A 226 -20.13 -7.77 -11.93
C ILE A 226 -20.47 -6.63 -10.96
N ASP A 227 -19.48 -5.82 -10.58
CA ASP A 227 -19.68 -4.69 -9.67
C ASP A 227 -20.63 -3.64 -10.26
N PHE A 228 -20.54 -3.38 -11.57
CA PHE A 228 -21.46 -2.49 -12.28
C PHE A 228 -22.91 -3.00 -12.20
N ILE A 229 -23.13 -4.30 -12.45
CA ILE A 229 -24.45 -4.94 -12.35
C ILE A 229 -24.99 -4.84 -10.91
N CYS A 230 -24.15 -5.12 -9.91
CA CYS A 230 -24.51 -5.01 -8.50
C CYS A 230 -24.88 -3.56 -8.11
N CYS A 231 -24.08 -2.58 -8.53
CA CYS A 231 -24.32 -1.17 -8.28
C CYS A 231 -25.62 -0.69 -8.95
N ILE A 232 -25.94 -1.16 -10.16
CA ILE A 232 -27.23 -0.86 -10.82
C ILE A 232 -28.41 -1.38 -10.01
N LYS A 233 -28.30 -2.55 -9.36
CA LYS A 233 -29.36 -3.10 -8.52
C LYS A 233 -29.43 -2.48 -7.12
N LEU A 234 -28.35 -1.86 -6.65
CA LEU A 234 -28.31 -1.26 -5.32
C LEU A 234 -29.19 0.00 -5.26
N GLU A 235 -30.17 -0.02 -4.35
CA GLU A 235 -30.96 1.15 -3.99
C GLU A 235 -30.12 2.03 -3.06
N LEU A 236 -29.70 3.19 -3.56
CA LEU A 236 -28.92 4.13 -2.77
C LEU A 236 -29.88 4.95 -1.90
N PRO A 237 -29.84 4.81 -0.56
CA PRO A 237 -30.75 5.55 0.32
C PRO A 237 -30.49 7.05 0.24
N PHE A 238 -31.57 7.83 0.30
CA PHE A 238 -31.50 9.28 0.28
C PHE A 238 -30.74 9.80 1.50
N GLN A 239 -29.66 10.53 1.26
CA GLN A 239 -28.94 11.23 2.31
C GLN A 239 -29.30 12.70 2.24
N SER A 240 -30.05 13.19 3.22
CA SER A 240 -30.43 14.60 3.32
C SER A 240 -29.16 15.46 3.30
N GLN A 241 -29.08 16.28 2.25
CA GLN A 241 -27.92 17.13 2.02
C GLN A 241 -28.05 18.30 2.99
N SER A 242 -27.20 18.33 4.03
CA SER A 242 -27.11 19.53 4.86
C SER A 242 -26.59 20.68 3.98
N THR A 243 -27.30 21.79 3.90
CA THR A 243 -26.86 22.98 3.16
C THR A 243 -25.61 23.63 3.77
N ALA A 244 -25.15 23.16 4.94
CA ALA A 244 -24.02 23.69 5.69
C ALA A 244 -22.90 22.64 5.94
N ILE A 245 -22.63 21.75 4.98
CA ILE A 245 -21.61 20.67 5.10
C ILE A 245 -20.26 21.19 5.61
N LEU A 246 -19.73 22.26 4.99
CA LEU A 246 -18.42 22.81 5.32
C LEU A 246 -18.39 23.40 6.74
N LYS A 247 -19.47 24.10 7.14
CA LYS A 247 -19.63 24.65 8.50
C LYS A 247 -19.71 23.54 9.54
N ASN A 248 -20.38 22.43 9.23
CA ASN A 248 -20.47 21.26 10.11
C ASN A 248 -19.10 20.60 10.30
N VAL A 249 -18.32 20.43 9.22
CA VAL A 249 -16.94 19.92 9.30
C VAL A 249 -16.04 20.86 10.09
N PHE A 250 -16.12 22.17 9.87
CA PHE A 250 -15.32 23.13 10.62
C PHE A 250 -15.69 23.15 12.11
N THR A 251 -16.97 23.00 12.43
CA THR A 251 -17.45 22.84 13.81
C THR A 251 -16.92 21.55 14.44
N LEU A 252 -16.88 20.46 13.67
CA LEU A 252 -16.30 19.19 14.08
C LEU A 252 -14.81 19.35 14.44
N LEU A 253 -14.05 20.05 13.61
CA LEU A 253 -12.62 20.32 13.79
C LEU A 253 -12.31 21.28 14.96
N LYS A 254 -13.29 22.02 15.47
CA LYS A 254 -13.13 22.79 16.72
C LYS A 254 -13.13 21.92 17.97
N SER A 255 -13.67 20.69 17.88
CA SER A 255 -13.68 19.77 19.02
C SER A 255 -12.31 19.13 19.21
N LYS A 256 -11.67 19.43 20.35
CA LYS A 256 -10.36 18.86 20.72
C LYS A 256 -10.35 17.33 20.69
N VAL A 257 -11.45 16.70 21.12
CA VAL A 257 -11.66 15.24 21.09
C VAL A 257 -11.49 14.68 19.68
N ILE A 258 -12.10 15.35 18.71
CA ILE A 258 -12.16 14.86 17.33
C ILE A 258 -10.83 15.10 16.63
N VAL A 259 -10.17 16.22 16.90
CA VAL A 259 -8.81 16.48 16.40
C VAL A 259 -7.83 15.45 16.92
N ILE A 260 -7.86 15.13 18.22
CA ILE A 260 -7.04 14.06 18.79
C ILE A 260 -7.30 12.74 18.06
N PHE A 261 -8.57 12.35 17.90
CA PHE A 261 -8.92 11.14 17.16
C PHE A 261 -8.37 11.14 15.72
N LEU A 262 -8.53 12.23 14.97
CA LEU A 262 -8.01 12.36 13.61
C LEU A 262 -6.49 12.25 13.56
N CYS A 263 -5.77 12.87 14.50
CA CYS A 263 -4.31 12.74 14.59
C CYS A 263 -3.87 11.29 14.79
N PHE A 264 -4.50 10.57 15.72
CA PHE A 264 -4.18 9.15 15.94
C PHE A 264 -4.63 8.25 14.78
N SER A 265 -5.72 8.59 14.09
CA SER A 265 -6.08 7.94 12.83
C SER A 265 -5.01 8.15 11.76
N GLY A 266 -4.38 9.33 11.70
CA GLY A 266 -3.25 9.59 10.81
C GLY A 266 -2.01 8.78 11.20
N PHE A 267 -1.71 8.63 12.50
CA PHE A 267 -0.62 7.78 12.97
C PHE A 267 -0.83 6.30 12.62
N PHE A 268 -2.07 5.81 12.70
CA PHE A 268 -2.42 4.49 12.19
C PHE A 268 -2.11 4.37 10.69
N GLY A 269 -2.49 5.36 9.88
CA GLY A 269 -2.14 5.42 8.46
C GLY A 269 -0.63 5.40 8.18
N VAL A 270 0.15 6.13 8.98
CA VAL A 270 1.62 6.14 8.92
C VAL A 270 2.20 4.74 9.20
N LEU A 271 1.70 4.05 10.22
CA LEU A 271 2.12 2.68 10.55
C LEU A 271 1.70 1.68 9.45
N ASN A 272 0.49 1.85 8.90
CA ASN A 272 -0.03 0.99 7.85
C ASN A 272 0.77 1.12 6.56
N SER A 273 1.28 2.31 6.24
CA SER A 273 2.12 2.56 5.08
C SER A 273 3.36 1.66 5.01
N ILE A 274 4.04 1.49 6.15
CA ILE A 274 5.26 0.67 6.19
C ILE A 274 4.95 -0.77 5.83
N MET A 275 3.87 -1.32 6.37
CA MET A 275 3.46 -2.68 6.03
C MET A 275 2.97 -2.78 4.59
N ARG A 276 2.15 -1.83 4.11
CA ARG A 276 1.59 -1.89 2.75
C ARG A 276 2.65 -1.77 1.67
N ASN A 277 3.61 -0.87 1.82
CA ASN A 277 4.53 -0.51 0.74
C ASN A 277 5.91 -1.17 0.86
N PHE A 278 6.37 -1.49 2.07
CA PHE A 278 7.75 -1.97 2.29
C PHE A 278 7.85 -3.40 2.82
N LEU A 279 6.75 -4.05 3.24
CA LEU A 279 6.81 -5.42 3.76
C LEU A 279 7.34 -6.41 2.72
N LEU A 280 6.83 -6.37 1.49
CA LEU A 280 7.29 -7.29 0.44
C LEU A 280 8.76 -7.03 0.09
N TRP A 281 9.16 -5.76 0.03
CA TRP A 281 10.55 -5.40 -0.20
C TRP A 281 11.47 -5.88 0.94
N TYR A 282 11.03 -5.75 2.19
CA TYR A 282 11.74 -6.31 3.34
C TYR A 282 11.90 -7.84 3.25
N VAL A 283 10.86 -8.53 2.80
CA VAL A 283 10.86 -9.99 2.63
C VAL A 283 11.85 -10.39 1.53
N GLU A 284 11.94 -9.64 0.44
CA GLU A 284 12.98 -9.83 -0.59
C GLU A 284 14.39 -9.62 -0.04
N ASP A 285 14.65 -8.52 0.67
CA ASP A 285 15.96 -8.24 1.28
C ASP A 285 16.38 -9.35 2.25
N LEU A 286 15.44 -9.84 3.08
CA LEU A 286 15.68 -10.94 4.01
C LEU A 286 15.94 -12.27 3.27
N SER A 287 15.28 -12.51 2.14
CA SER A 287 15.48 -13.72 1.33
C SER A 287 16.89 -13.80 0.76
N VAL A 288 17.43 -12.67 0.31
CA VAL A 288 18.81 -12.54 -0.18
C VAL A 288 19.79 -12.77 0.97
N ALA A 289 19.55 -12.16 2.13
CA ALA A 289 20.42 -12.31 3.31
C ALA A 289 20.45 -13.74 3.88
N THR A 290 19.35 -14.50 3.75
CA THR A 290 19.20 -15.85 4.30
C THR A 290 19.48 -16.96 3.27
N GLY A 291 19.75 -16.63 2.01
CA GLY A 291 19.98 -17.61 0.94
C GLY A 291 18.71 -18.33 0.46
N TYR A 292 17.52 -17.85 0.84
CA TYR A 292 16.22 -18.39 0.42
C TYR A 292 15.72 -17.70 -0.86
N THR A 293 16.46 -17.83 -1.95
CA THR A 293 16.09 -17.21 -3.25
C THR A 293 15.05 -18.03 -4.03
N GLY A 294 14.93 -19.33 -3.75
CA GLY A 294 13.96 -20.21 -4.39
C GLY A 294 12.51 -19.97 -3.91
N ARG A 295 11.61 -19.64 -4.85
CA ARG A 295 10.15 -19.47 -4.63
C ARG A 295 9.72 -18.26 -3.76
N ILE A 296 10.51 -17.18 -3.73
CA ILE A 296 10.20 -15.95 -2.98
C ILE A 296 8.78 -15.40 -3.24
N LYS A 297 8.35 -15.36 -4.51
CA LYS A 297 7.03 -14.85 -4.91
C LYS A 297 5.87 -15.69 -4.37
N LEU A 298 6.06 -17.00 -4.22
CA LEU A 298 5.08 -17.87 -3.59
C LEU A 298 4.95 -17.54 -2.10
N ILE A 299 6.07 -17.29 -1.41
CA ILE A 299 6.06 -16.94 0.02
C ILE A 299 5.40 -15.59 0.25
N GLU A 300 5.71 -14.57 -0.57
CA GLU A 300 5.02 -13.28 -0.55
C GLU A 300 3.51 -13.43 -0.72
N GLY A 301 3.07 -14.24 -1.71
CA GLY A 301 1.66 -14.54 -1.93
C GLY A 301 1.01 -15.24 -0.74
N LEU A 302 1.70 -16.20 -0.10
CA LEU A 302 1.22 -16.88 1.10
C LEU A 302 1.10 -15.93 2.30
N ILE A 303 2.01 -14.97 2.46
CA ILE A 303 1.93 -13.94 3.50
C ILE A 303 0.66 -13.10 3.31
N ILE A 304 0.39 -12.61 2.09
CA ILE A 304 -0.81 -11.82 1.79
C ILE A 304 -2.09 -12.66 1.96
N ALA A 305 -2.07 -13.93 1.54
CA ALA A 305 -3.19 -14.85 1.75
C ALA A 305 -3.45 -15.08 3.25
N ALA A 306 -2.40 -15.29 4.04
CA ALA A 306 -2.49 -15.45 5.49
C ALA A 306 -3.11 -14.21 6.14
N GLN A 307 -2.65 -13.01 5.76
CA GLN A 307 -3.23 -11.73 6.21
C GLN A 307 -4.74 -11.68 5.95
N ALA A 308 -5.15 -11.95 4.71
CA ALA A 308 -6.54 -11.81 4.27
C ALA A 308 -7.47 -12.85 4.91
N PHE A 309 -7.14 -14.13 4.87
CA PHE A 309 -8.07 -15.20 5.26
C PHE A 309 -8.13 -15.48 6.76
N SER A 310 -7.05 -15.21 7.50
CA SER A 310 -7.00 -15.51 8.93
C SER A 310 -7.19 -14.26 9.76
N GLY A 311 -6.17 -13.40 9.83
CA GLY A 311 -6.15 -12.20 10.64
C GLY A 311 -7.34 -11.28 10.35
N GLU A 312 -7.49 -10.84 9.10
CA GLU A 312 -8.55 -9.89 8.74
C GLU A 312 -9.94 -10.47 8.94
N VAL A 313 -10.20 -11.68 8.45
CA VAL A 313 -11.53 -12.29 8.49
C VAL A 313 -12.04 -12.46 9.93
N ILE A 314 -11.20 -12.98 10.81
CA ILE A 314 -11.56 -13.23 12.20
C ILE A 314 -11.85 -11.91 12.93
N PHE A 315 -10.96 -10.92 12.79
CA PHE A 315 -11.09 -9.67 13.52
C PHE A 315 -12.15 -8.73 12.93
N PHE A 316 -12.39 -8.74 11.62
CA PHE A 316 -13.52 -8.03 11.04
C PHE A 316 -14.85 -8.58 11.57
N PHE A 317 -14.99 -9.91 11.68
CA PHE A 317 -16.20 -10.53 12.24
C PHE A 317 -16.40 -10.20 13.74
N LEU A 318 -15.32 -10.21 14.52
CA LEU A 318 -15.35 -9.98 15.97
C LEU A 318 -15.33 -8.50 16.38
N SER A 319 -14.90 -7.60 15.49
CA SER A 319 -14.71 -6.17 15.75
C SER A 319 -15.89 -5.51 16.45
N GLY A 320 -17.12 -5.76 15.99
CA GLY A 320 -18.33 -5.20 16.59
C GLY A 320 -18.55 -5.64 18.04
N LYS A 321 -18.22 -6.89 18.39
CA LYS A 321 -18.31 -7.40 19.76
C LYS A 321 -17.23 -6.78 20.64
N ILE A 322 -16.01 -6.65 20.11
CA ILE A 322 -14.86 -6.06 20.82
C ILE A 322 -15.16 -4.59 21.11
N LEU A 323 -15.57 -3.81 20.10
CA LEU A 323 -15.93 -2.40 20.23
C LEU A 323 -17.09 -2.18 21.20
N LYS A 324 -18.09 -3.08 21.22
CA LYS A 324 -19.18 -3.00 22.18
C LYS A 324 -18.71 -3.24 23.63
N LYS A 325 -17.77 -4.16 23.83
CA LYS A 325 -17.31 -4.58 25.16
C LYS A 325 -16.27 -3.62 25.75
N PHE A 326 -15.28 -3.22 24.95
CA PHE A 326 -14.16 -2.40 25.40
C PHE A 326 -14.31 -0.91 25.08
N GLY A 327 -15.25 -0.53 24.20
CA GLY A 327 -15.38 0.83 23.71
C GLY A 327 -14.23 1.22 22.76
N TYR A 328 -14.37 2.39 22.13
CA TYR A 328 -13.42 2.85 21.11
C TYR A 328 -12.03 3.14 21.70
N GLY A 329 -11.94 3.82 22.84
CA GLY A 329 -10.65 4.28 23.38
C GLY A 329 -9.69 3.15 23.78
N TYR A 330 -10.17 2.17 24.57
CA TYR A 330 -9.34 1.01 24.93
C TYR A 330 -9.00 0.16 23.70
N THR A 331 -9.93 0.03 22.75
CA THR A 331 -9.69 -0.69 21.49
C THR A 331 -8.56 -0.03 20.68
N PHE A 332 -8.55 1.30 20.55
CA PHE A 332 -7.48 2.03 19.88
C PHE A 332 -6.11 1.82 20.53
N THR A 333 -6.04 1.87 21.86
CA THR A 333 -4.80 1.61 22.59
C THR A 333 -4.29 0.19 22.31
N PHE A 334 -5.18 -0.80 22.42
CA PHE A 334 -4.86 -2.20 22.15
C PHE A 334 -4.33 -2.40 20.72
N CYS A 335 -4.98 -1.79 19.74
CA CYS A 335 -4.55 -1.81 18.35
C CYS A 335 -3.11 -1.29 18.14
N PHE A 336 -2.75 -0.15 18.75
CA PHE A 336 -1.39 0.38 18.65
C PHE A 336 -0.35 -0.52 19.33
N ILE A 337 -0.70 -1.15 20.46
CA ILE A 337 0.16 -2.16 21.10
C ILE A 337 0.39 -3.33 20.15
N CYS A 338 -0.68 -3.85 19.53
CA CYS A 338 -0.56 -4.92 18.53
C CYS A 338 0.30 -4.51 17.34
N TYR A 339 0.21 -3.27 16.85
CA TYR A 339 1.10 -2.76 15.81
C TYR A 339 2.56 -2.72 16.24
N ALA A 340 2.84 -2.25 17.46
CA ALA A 340 4.20 -2.21 18.00
C ALA A 340 4.80 -3.60 18.10
N VAL A 341 4.04 -4.56 18.65
CA VAL A 341 4.43 -5.97 18.75
C VAL A 341 4.64 -6.57 17.36
N ARG A 342 3.72 -6.33 16.43
CA ARG A 342 3.82 -6.84 15.06
C ARG A 342 5.09 -6.37 14.34
N LEU A 343 5.34 -5.06 14.30
CA LEU A 343 6.54 -4.48 13.68
C LEU A 343 7.81 -4.97 14.37
N GLY A 344 7.80 -5.06 15.70
CA GLY A 344 8.91 -5.55 16.50
C GLY A 344 9.24 -7.01 16.19
N LEU A 345 8.24 -7.90 16.18
CA LEU A 345 8.40 -9.32 15.87
C LEU A 345 8.92 -9.54 14.45
N ILE A 346 8.41 -8.82 13.44
CA ILE A 346 8.88 -8.93 12.06
C ILE A 346 10.35 -8.49 11.94
N SER A 347 10.74 -7.45 12.68
CA SER A 347 12.13 -6.98 12.71
C SER A 347 13.12 -7.96 13.38
N LEU A 348 12.60 -8.94 14.12
CA LEU A 348 13.38 -9.97 14.81
C LEU A 348 13.26 -11.34 14.12
N ALA A 349 12.46 -11.45 13.06
CA ALA A 349 12.20 -12.70 12.38
C ALA A 349 13.49 -13.22 11.68
N PRO A 350 13.99 -14.41 12.03
CA PRO A 350 15.21 -14.94 11.44
C PRO A 350 14.98 -15.59 10.07
N THR A 351 13.75 -16.04 9.80
CA THR A 351 13.37 -16.68 8.53
C THR A 351 12.02 -16.16 8.05
N LEU A 352 11.75 -16.31 6.74
CA LEU A 352 10.52 -15.83 6.12
C LEU A 352 9.27 -16.53 6.67
N TRP A 353 9.39 -17.77 7.13
CA TRP A 353 8.27 -18.51 7.74
C TRP A 353 7.78 -17.89 9.05
N TRP A 354 8.67 -17.26 9.82
CA TRP A 354 8.28 -16.50 11.01
C TRP A 354 7.44 -15.28 10.63
N ILE A 355 7.77 -14.59 9.54
CA ILE A 355 6.99 -13.44 9.05
C ILE A 355 5.58 -13.91 8.69
N LEU A 356 5.44 -15.01 7.96
CA LEU A 356 4.14 -15.59 7.63
C LEU A 356 3.31 -15.86 8.88
N PHE A 357 3.90 -16.48 9.90
CA PHE A 357 3.21 -16.77 11.16
C PHE A 357 2.79 -15.49 11.90
N ILE A 358 3.69 -14.50 11.99
CA ILE A 358 3.39 -13.22 12.64
C ILE A 358 2.24 -12.51 11.92
N GLU A 359 2.29 -12.46 10.59
CA GLU A 359 1.29 -11.82 9.74
C GLU A 359 -0.08 -12.50 9.83
N PHE A 360 -0.10 -13.83 9.89
CA PHE A 360 -1.31 -14.61 10.11
C PHE A 360 -2.07 -14.16 11.38
N PHE A 361 -1.37 -14.00 12.50
CA PHE A 361 -2.00 -13.65 13.78
C PHE A 361 -2.17 -12.15 14.02
N MET A 362 -1.22 -11.33 13.56
CA MET A 362 -1.15 -9.91 13.94
C MET A 362 -1.82 -8.96 12.96
N GLN A 363 -2.04 -9.34 11.69
CA GLN A 363 -2.78 -8.50 10.74
C GLN A 363 -4.18 -8.14 11.25
N GLY A 364 -4.89 -9.10 11.83
CA GLY A 364 -6.25 -8.89 12.35
C GLY A 364 -6.34 -7.83 13.45
N PRO A 365 -5.71 -8.03 14.62
CA PRO A 365 -5.82 -7.10 15.73
C PRO A 365 -5.12 -5.77 15.46
N SER A 366 -4.05 -5.76 14.65
CA SER A 366 -3.37 -4.51 14.33
C SER A 366 -4.13 -3.73 13.25
N TYR A 367 -4.39 -4.30 12.07
CA TYR A 367 -4.98 -3.57 10.94
C TYR A 367 -6.51 -3.64 10.93
N ALA A 368 -7.12 -4.82 10.85
CA ALA A 368 -8.56 -4.97 10.63
C ALA A 368 -9.41 -4.35 11.76
N LEU A 369 -8.99 -4.54 13.01
CA LEU A 369 -9.64 -3.95 14.17
C LEU A 369 -9.48 -2.42 14.21
N SER A 370 -8.28 -1.91 13.92
CA SER A 370 -8.02 -0.46 13.84
C SER A 370 -8.84 0.20 12.76
N PHE A 371 -8.82 -0.35 11.55
CA PHE A 371 -9.58 0.14 10.41
C PHE A 371 -11.07 0.21 10.76
N THR A 372 -11.62 -0.88 11.32
CA THR A 372 -13.02 -0.91 11.75
C THR A 372 -13.31 0.12 12.84
N ALA A 373 -12.42 0.29 13.81
CA ALA A 373 -12.57 1.25 14.90
C ALA A 373 -12.56 2.70 14.39
N VAL A 374 -11.64 3.05 13.49
CA VAL A 374 -11.53 4.37 12.84
C VAL A 374 -12.80 4.71 12.09
N ILE A 375 -13.23 3.82 11.19
CA ILE A 375 -14.38 4.04 10.33
C ILE A 375 -15.68 4.10 11.15
N SER A 376 -15.83 3.20 12.13
CA SER A 376 -16.99 3.17 13.02
C SER A 376 -17.05 4.38 13.94
N TYR A 377 -15.93 4.82 14.52
CA TYR A 377 -15.89 6.02 15.36
C TYR A 377 -16.16 7.27 14.52
N GLY A 378 -15.58 7.34 13.32
CA GLY A 378 -15.88 8.36 12.32
C GLY A 378 -17.38 8.50 12.08
N ASN A 379 -18.12 7.39 12.01
CA ASN A 379 -19.57 7.41 11.83
C ASN A 379 -20.33 7.87 13.07
N VAL A 380 -19.82 7.58 14.27
CA VAL A 380 -20.41 8.01 15.54
C VAL A 380 -20.31 9.52 15.72
N ILE A 381 -19.20 10.15 15.31
CA ILE A 381 -19.00 11.59 15.43
C ILE A 381 -19.70 12.40 14.32
N THR A 382 -20.22 11.74 13.29
CA THR A 382 -20.86 12.41 12.16
C THR A 382 -22.19 13.07 12.56
N PRO A 383 -22.38 14.37 12.31
CA PRO A 383 -23.69 15.00 12.38
C PRO A 383 -24.63 14.46 11.28
N THR A 384 -25.94 14.52 11.53
CA THR A 384 -26.96 14.07 10.58
C THR A 384 -26.79 14.78 9.23
N GLY A 385 -26.76 14.01 8.14
CA GLY A 385 -26.57 14.51 6.78
C GLY A 385 -25.11 14.69 6.31
N ALA A 386 -24.09 14.56 7.17
CA ALA A 386 -22.68 14.76 6.81
C ALA A 386 -21.84 13.46 6.71
N SER A 387 -22.47 12.28 6.65
CA SER A 387 -21.76 10.97 6.70
C SER A 387 -20.68 10.83 5.65
N GLY A 388 -20.97 11.19 4.39
CA GLY A 388 -19.99 11.07 3.30
C GLY A 388 -18.77 11.97 3.52
N THR A 389 -18.98 13.20 3.97
CA THR A 389 -17.89 14.16 4.17
C THR A 389 -17.02 13.81 5.37
N VAL A 390 -17.60 13.38 6.48
CA VAL A 390 -16.81 12.98 7.66
C VAL A 390 -16.06 11.69 7.40
N GLN A 391 -16.67 10.70 6.72
CA GLN A 391 -15.97 9.48 6.32
C GLN A 391 -14.85 9.78 5.33
N GLY A 392 -15.09 10.64 4.33
CA GLY A 392 -14.06 11.11 3.41
C GLY A 392 -12.92 11.84 4.14
N LEU A 393 -13.20 12.66 5.15
CA LEU A 393 -12.18 13.31 5.98
C LEU A 393 -11.36 12.29 6.77
N VAL A 394 -12.02 11.36 7.47
CA VAL A 394 -11.36 10.33 8.28
C VAL A 394 -10.47 9.44 7.41
N GLN A 395 -10.99 8.98 6.27
CA GLN A 395 -10.21 8.19 5.31
C GLN A 395 -9.11 9.00 4.65
N GLY A 396 -9.37 10.26 4.32
CA GLY A 396 -8.35 11.17 3.78
C GLY A 396 -7.18 11.40 4.74
N VAL A 397 -7.45 11.48 6.05
CA VAL A 397 -6.39 11.56 7.06
C VAL A 397 -5.66 10.23 7.23
N ASN A 398 -6.38 9.11 7.24
CA ASN A 398 -5.79 7.77 7.42
C ASN A 398 -5.04 7.28 6.17
N GLU A 399 -5.78 6.97 5.11
CA GLU A 399 -5.29 6.36 3.87
C GLU A 399 -4.65 7.38 2.90
N GLY A 400 -4.91 8.67 3.07
CA GLY A 400 -4.31 9.74 2.27
C GLY A 400 -3.06 10.32 2.94
N LEU A 401 -3.25 11.22 3.91
CA LEU A 401 -2.18 11.96 4.57
C LEU A 401 -1.26 11.05 5.38
N GLY A 402 -1.83 10.17 6.21
CA GLY A 402 -1.06 9.23 7.04
C GLY A 402 -0.22 8.29 6.17
N LEU A 403 -0.84 7.66 5.17
CA LEU A 403 -0.14 6.76 4.25
C LEU A 403 1.00 7.47 3.49
N SER A 404 0.77 8.70 3.04
CA SER A 404 1.75 9.49 2.28
C SER A 404 2.95 9.90 3.14
N VAL A 405 2.69 10.40 4.35
CA VAL A 405 3.74 10.75 5.33
C VAL A 405 4.55 9.51 5.72
N GLY A 406 3.87 8.39 5.99
CA GLY A 406 4.51 7.12 6.29
C GLY A 406 5.36 6.60 5.14
N SER A 407 4.90 6.76 3.90
CA SER A 407 5.63 6.29 2.71
C SER A 407 6.91 7.08 2.49
N LEU A 408 6.84 8.40 2.66
CA LEU A 408 7.99 9.29 2.49
C LEU A 408 9.05 9.05 3.58
N ILE A 409 8.63 9.05 4.85
CA ILE A 409 9.54 8.80 5.98
C ILE A 409 10.09 7.36 5.90
N GLY A 410 9.22 6.40 5.59
CA GLY A 410 9.55 5.00 5.39
C GLY A 410 10.62 4.82 4.34
N GLY A 411 10.44 5.38 3.14
CA GLY A 411 11.41 5.27 2.05
C GLY A 411 12.78 5.87 2.37
N ILE A 412 12.80 7.03 3.03
CA ILE A 412 14.06 7.66 3.47
C ILE A 412 14.79 6.78 4.50
N LEU A 413 14.06 6.26 5.50
CA LEU A 413 14.63 5.41 6.54
C LEU A 413 15.10 4.06 5.97
N PHE A 414 14.31 3.45 5.08
CA PHE A 414 14.65 2.19 4.42
C PHE A 414 15.95 2.32 3.63
N LYS A 415 16.10 3.40 2.85
CA LYS A 415 17.31 3.69 2.09
C LYS A 415 18.54 3.93 2.97
N LYS A 416 18.38 4.63 4.09
CA LYS A 416 19.51 5.06 4.94
C LYS A 416 19.95 4.01 5.96
N PHE A 417 19.00 3.29 6.56
CA PHE A 417 19.23 2.39 7.69
C PHE A 417 18.82 0.93 7.43
N GLY A 418 18.26 0.64 6.26
CA GLY A 418 17.74 -0.68 5.91
C GLY A 418 16.39 -1.01 6.56
N GLY A 419 15.82 -2.15 6.18
CA GLY A 419 14.48 -2.55 6.62
C GLY A 419 14.37 -2.88 8.12
N ILE A 420 15.34 -3.59 8.69
CA ILE A 420 15.30 -4.01 10.11
C ILE A 420 15.21 -2.79 11.04
N MET A 421 16.10 -1.81 10.86
CA MET A 421 16.13 -0.62 11.71
C MET A 421 14.87 0.22 11.50
N THR A 422 14.40 0.34 10.25
CA THR A 422 13.16 1.06 9.95
C THR A 422 11.98 0.46 10.68
N LEU A 423 11.78 -0.86 10.62
CA LEU A 423 10.70 -1.55 11.33
C LEU A 423 10.77 -1.34 12.86
N ARG A 424 11.98 -1.34 13.44
CA ARG A 424 12.16 -1.05 14.89
C ARG A 424 11.80 0.38 15.25
N ILE A 425 12.20 1.37 14.44
CA ILE A 425 11.83 2.78 14.66
C ILE A 425 10.31 2.94 14.65
N PHE A 426 9.63 2.34 13.66
CA PHE A 426 8.17 2.39 13.60
C PHE A 426 7.48 1.59 14.71
N SER A 427 8.09 0.50 15.19
CA SER A 427 7.63 -0.23 16.37
C SER A 427 7.66 0.64 17.63
N ILE A 428 8.76 1.37 17.85
CA ILE A 428 8.88 2.32 18.97
C ILE A 428 7.86 3.46 18.83
N PHE A 429 7.69 3.99 17.62
CA PHE A 429 6.67 5.01 17.33
C PHE A 429 5.25 4.51 17.63
N ALA A 430 4.92 3.26 17.27
CA ALA A 430 3.64 2.64 17.60
C ALA A 430 3.44 2.50 19.12
N ALA A 431 4.48 2.04 19.85
CA ALA A 431 4.42 1.90 21.30
C ALA A 431 4.24 3.25 22.00
N PHE A 432 4.96 4.29 21.55
CA PHE A 432 4.82 5.65 22.04
C PHE A 432 3.41 6.22 21.75
N SER A 433 2.88 5.96 20.56
CA SER A 433 1.51 6.34 20.19
C SER A 433 0.48 5.64 21.09
N ALA A 434 0.66 4.34 21.38
CA ALA A 434 -0.20 3.60 22.31
C ALA A 434 -0.20 4.23 23.71
N LEU A 435 0.99 4.50 24.26
CA LEU A 435 1.15 5.09 25.58
C LEU A 435 0.50 6.48 25.64
N THR A 436 0.78 7.33 24.65
CA THR A 436 0.23 8.69 24.59
C THR A 436 -1.29 8.66 24.48
N TYR A 437 -1.85 7.81 23.62
CA TYR A 437 -3.29 7.67 23.47
C TYR A 437 -3.96 7.15 24.76
N PHE A 438 -3.34 6.19 25.43
CA PHE A 438 -3.83 5.64 26.70
C PHE A 438 -3.90 6.70 27.79
N VAL A 439 -2.82 7.49 27.93
CA VAL A 439 -2.76 8.62 28.87
C VAL A 439 -3.85 9.64 28.54
N LEU A 440 -3.96 10.05 27.27
CA LEU A 440 -5.04 10.95 26.83
C LEU A 440 -6.43 10.35 27.09
N HIS A 441 -6.61 9.04 26.97
CA HIS A 441 -7.88 8.39 27.24
C HIS A 441 -8.26 8.42 28.72
N ILE A 442 -7.30 8.15 29.61
CA ILE A 442 -7.52 8.23 31.06
C ILE A 442 -7.82 9.66 31.50
N PHE A 443 -7.00 10.63 31.10
CA PHE A 443 -7.10 12.00 31.60
C PHE A 443 -8.19 12.81 30.89
N TYR A 444 -8.34 12.65 29.58
CA TYR A 444 -9.23 13.52 28.80
C TYR A 444 -10.59 12.88 28.54
N PHE A 445 -10.62 11.64 28.05
CA PHE A 445 -11.88 10.99 27.67
C PHE A 445 -12.71 10.50 28.85
N LYS A 446 -12.06 9.89 29.86
CA LYS A 446 -12.76 9.43 31.07
C LYS A 446 -13.29 10.60 31.92
N GLN A 447 -12.52 11.69 32.01
CA GLN A 447 -12.92 12.87 32.77
C GLN A 447 -14.01 13.68 32.07
N PHE A 448 -14.04 13.71 30.74
CA PHE A 448 -15.13 14.32 29.98
C PHE A 448 -16.44 13.54 30.15
N ASN A 449 -16.41 12.20 30.01
CA ASN A 449 -17.57 11.35 30.24
C ASN A 449 -18.14 11.52 31.67
N HIS A 450 -17.28 11.60 32.68
CA HIS A 450 -17.70 11.84 34.06
C HIS A 450 -18.32 13.23 34.28
N LYS A 451 -17.85 14.27 33.57
CA LYS A 451 -18.46 15.61 33.60
C LYS A 451 -19.79 15.68 32.86
N THR A 452 -19.95 14.95 31.76
CA THR A 452 -21.23 14.83 31.06
C THR A 452 -22.23 13.96 31.81
N ASP A 453 -21.84 12.89 32.52
CA ASP A 453 -22.77 12.12 33.37
C ASP A 453 -23.34 12.95 34.52
N THR A 454 -22.54 13.81 35.14
CA THR A 454 -23.05 14.78 36.13
C THR A 454 -23.97 15.85 35.53
N ARG A 455 -23.93 16.06 34.20
CA ARG A 455 -24.85 16.97 33.47
C ARG A 455 -26.05 16.23 32.85
N ASN A 456 -25.94 14.92 32.63
CA ASN A 456 -26.93 14.04 32.00
C ASN A 456 -27.79 13.27 33.00
N ASN A 457 -27.67 13.53 34.31
CA ASN A 457 -28.66 13.11 35.33
C ASN A 457 -30.01 13.86 35.21
N ILE A 458 -30.34 14.38 34.03
CA ILE A 458 -31.70 14.74 33.64
C ILE A 458 -32.13 13.63 32.68
N ASN A 459 -32.87 12.66 33.22
CA ASN A 459 -33.52 11.62 32.43
C ASN A 459 -34.44 12.27 31.39
N TRP A 460 -34.06 12.25 30.12
CA TRP A 460 -34.94 12.65 29.02
C TRP A 460 -36.02 11.57 28.84
N ARG A 461 -37.12 11.74 29.57
CA ARG A 461 -38.37 11.00 29.32
C ARG A 461 -39.01 11.57 28.05
N LYS A 462 -38.91 10.81 26.95
CA LYS A 462 -39.66 10.94 25.69
C LYS A 462 -39.37 12.19 24.83
N LEU A 463 -39.47 11.98 23.51
CA LEU A 463 -39.12 12.92 22.44
C LEU A 463 -39.94 14.24 22.45
N ASP A 464 -41.15 14.23 23.01
CA ASP A 464 -42.04 15.40 22.99
C ASP A 464 -41.61 16.52 23.97
N ASP A 465 -40.82 16.19 25.01
CA ASP A 465 -40.35 17.19 25.99
C ASP A 465 -39.13 17.99 25.49
N ALA A 466 -38.33 17.42 24.57
CA ALA A 466 -37.19 18.11 23.94
C ALA A 466 -37.64 19.25 23.02
N GLN A 467 -38.81 19.11 22.40
CA GLN A 467 -39.34 20.09 21.45
C GLN A 467 -39.93 21.33 22.15
N LYS A 468 -40.39 21.20 23.39
CA LYS A 468 -40.84 22.34 24.21
C LYS A 468 -39.69 23.21 24.73
N HIS A 469 -38.51 22.65 24.97
CA HIS A 469 -37.37 23.43 25.46
C HIS A 469 -36.70 24.29 24.38
N CYS A 470 -36.74 23.89 23.10
CA CYS A 470 -36.24 24.74 22.02
C CYS A 470 -37.08 26.00 21.83
N ASN A 471 -38.40 25.94 22.03
CA ASN A 471 -39.27 27.11 21.84
C ASN A 471 -39.18 28.14 22.98
N ILE A 472 -38.60 27.79 24.13
CA ILE A 472 -38.45 28.70 25.28
C ILE A 472 -37.09 29.41 25.28
N ALA A 473 -36.10 28.88 24.54
CA ALA A 473 -34.77 29.50 24.42
C ALA A 473 -34.71 30.63 23.37
N ASP A 474 -35.75 30.77 22.55
CA ASP A 474 -35.86 31.80 21.50
C ASP A 474 -36.86 32.93 21.86
N THR A 475 -37.23 33.06 23.13
CA THR A 475 -37.94 34.23 23.72
C THR A 475 -37.16 34.74 24.92
#